data_AF-A0A402BY71-F1
#
_entry.id   AF-A0A402BY71-F1
#
_cell.length_a   1.000
_cell.length_b   1.000
_cell.length_c   1.000
_cell.angle_alpha   90.00
_cell.angle_beta   90.00
_cell.angle_gamma   90.00
#
_symmetry.space_group_name_H-M   'P 1'
#
loop_
_entity.id
_entity.type
_entity.pdbx_description
1 polymer ?
#
loop_
_entity_poly.entity_id
_entity_poly.type
_entity_poly.pdbx_seq_one_letter_code
_entity_poly.pdbx_strand_id
1 'polypeptide(L)'
;MNKIALRTAIASAVIAPVMFVGAGAGTATAAPILSAGGAGEISIKVPDKESWNCFALDSNFGLKAGVGTVGGFTRGSNVTVFCFGTTAPFFFTGSVKAGT
;
A
#
# COMPACT_ATOMS: atom_id res chain seq x y z
N MET A 1 9.03 -27.53 -14.61
CA MET A 1 9.26 -26.07 -14.71
C MET A 1 10.55 -25.73 -13.98
N ASN A 2 11.52 -25.17 -14.69
CA ASN A 2 12.86 -24.90 -14.13
C ASN A 2 12.76 -23.78 -13.08
N LYS A 3 13.31 -23.97 -11.87
CA LYS A 3 13.17 -23.02 -10.73
C LYS A 3 13.60 -21.60 -11.10
N ILE A 4 14.57 -21.47 -12.02
CA ILE A 4 15.04 -20.18 -12.55
C ILE A 4 13.93 -19.49 -13.33
N ALA A 5 13.24 -20.20 -14.24
CA ALA A 5 12.16 -19.65 -15.05
C ALA A 5 11.01 -19.11 -14.18
N LEU A 6 10.66 -19.82 -13.10
CA LEU A 6 9.65 -19.38 -12.15
C LEU A 6 10.09 -18.12 -11.38
N ARG A 7 11.35 -18.07 -10.93
CA ARG A 7 11.91 -16.89 -10.24
C ARG A 7 12.01 -15.67 -11.17
N THR A 8 12.42 -15.85 -12.42
CA THR A 8 12.43 -14.77 -13.41
C THR A 8 11.02 -14.35 -13.79
N ALA A 9 10.05 -15.26 -13.87
CA ALA A 9 8.65 -14.91 -14.15
C ALA A 9 8.03 -14.08 -13.02
N ILE A 10 8.31 -14.45 -11.76
CA ILE A 10 7.88 -13.67 -10.59
C ILE A 10 8.57 -12.31 -10.57
N ALA A 11 9.89 -12.27 -10.80
CA ALA A 11 10.62 -11.01 -10.88
C ALA A 11 10.10 -10.11 -12.02
N SER A 12 9.82 -10.66 -13.20
CA SER A 12 9.26 -9.92 -14.33
C SER A 12 7.81 -9.49 -14.10
N ALA A 13 7.00 -10.26 -13.37
CA ALA A 13 5.64 -9.85 -12.99
C ALA A 13 5.65 -8.67 -12.02
N VAL A 14 6.69 -8.53 -11.21
CA VAL A 14 6.90 -7.38 -10.33
C VAL A 14 7.54 -6.21 -11.07
N ILE A 15 8.48 -6.48 -12.00
CA ILE A 15 9.29 -5.46 -12.72
C ILE A 15 8.57 -4.89 -13.96
N ALA A 16 7.74 -5.65 -14.66
CA ALA A 16 7.04 -5.16 -15.85
C ALA A 16 6.06 -4.01 -15.54
N PRO A 17 5.30 -4.03 -14.43
CA PRO A 17 4.59 -2.84 -13.97
C PRO A 17 5.51 -1.66 -13.67
N VAL A 18 6.75 -1.89 -13.21
CA VAL A 18 7.73 -0.83 -12.86
C VAL A 18 8.16 -0.03 -14.08
N MET A 19 8.44 -0.71 -15.19
CA MET A 19 8.92 -0.04 -16.40
C MET A 19 7.78 0.60 -17.19
N PHE A 20 6.57 0.01 -17.20
CA PHE A 20 5.43 0.58 -17.92
C PHE A 20 4.75 1.74 -17.18
N VAL A 21 4.87 1.80 -15.84
CA VAL A 21 4.28 2.87 -15.02
C VAL A 21 5.29 3.98 -14.70
N GLY A 22 6.59 3.65 -14.60
CA GLY A 22 7.64 4.61 -14.22
C GLY A 22 8.23 5.46 -15.35
N ALA A 23 8.07 5.09 -16.62
CA ALA A 23 8.77 5.75 -17.74
C ALA A 23 8.17 7.12 -18.17
N GLY A 24 7.05 7.55 -17.59
CA GLY A 24 6.41 8.83 -17.94
C GLY A 24 5.76 9.62 -16.80
N ALA A 25 5.70 9.07 -15.57
CA ALA A 25 4.94 9.67 -14.47
C ALA A 25 5.79 10.50 -13.47
N GLY A 26 7.11 10.52 -13.62
CA GLY A 26 8.03 11.21 -12.70
C GLY A 26 8.44 10.36 -11.48
N THR A 27 8.94 11.02 -10.44
CA THR A 27 9.26 10.40 -9.14
C THR A 27 8.24 10.85 -8.09
N ALA A 28 7.84 9.94 -7.20
CA ALA A 28 6.91 10.26 -6.12
C ALA A 28 7.56 11.29 -5.21
N THR A 29 6.82 12.34 -4.91
CA THR A 29 7.30 13.48 -4.12
C THR A 29 7.51 13.12 -2.66
N ALA A 30 6.80 12.10 -2.17
CA ALA A 30 6.96 11.51 -0.85
C ALA A 30 6.42 10.06 -0.81
N ALA A 31 6.69 9.34 0.28
CA ALA A 31 6.01 8.07 0.57
C ALA A 31 4.67 8.33 1.29
N PRO A 32 3.69 7.43 1.16
CA PRO A 32 2.50 7.44 2.01
C PRO A 32 2.84 7.41 3.51
N ILE A 33 2.01 8.04 4.32
CA ILE A 33 2.12 8.13 5.78
C ILE A 33 0.93 7.42 6.42
N LEU A 34 1.22 6.59 7.42
CA LEU A 34 0.21 5.88 8.21
C LEU A 34 0.12 6.49 9.61
N SER A 35 -1.10 6.65 10.12
CA SER A 35 -1.34 7.05 11.51
C SER A 35 -2.58 6.38 12.09
N ALA A 36 -2.65 6.31 13.41
CA ALA A 36 -3.87 5.85 14.09
C ALA A 36 -4.99 6.87 13.87
N GLY A 37 -6.22 6.39 13.64
CA GLY A 37 -7.42 7.22 13.51
C GLY A 37 -8.27 7.19 14.77
N GLY A 38 -9.59 7.37 14.60
CA GLY A 38 -10.57 7.10 15.64
C GLY A 38 -10.64 5.63 16.03
N ALA A 39 -11.57 5.30 16.93
CA ALA A 39 -11.71 3.94 17.45
C ALA A 39 -12.01 2.92 16.33
N GLY A 40 -11.10 1.98 16.09
CA GLY A 40 -11.20 1.00 14.99
C GLY A 40 -10.85 1.56 13.61
N GLU A 41 -10.15 2.70 13.56
CA GLU A 41 -9.77 3.39 12.33
C GLU A 41 -8.27 3.63 12.23
N ILE A 42 -7.80 3.78 11.01
CA ILE A 42 -6.48 4.27 10.65
C ILE A 42 -6.63 5.44 9.67
N SER A 43 -5.57 6.25 9.53
CA SER A 43 -5.47 7.26 8.47
C SER A 43 -4.29 6.95 7.56
N ILE A 44 -4.57 6.93 6.25
CA ILE A 44 -3.60 6.74 5.17
C ILE A 44 -3.51 8.06 4.41
N LYS A 45 -2.41 8.78 4.55
CA LYS A 45 -2.15 10.01 3.79
C LYS A 45 -1.18 9.71 2.66
N VAL A 46 -1.60 9.98 1.42
CA VAL A 46 -0.76 9.85 0.23
C VAL A 46 -0.26 11.23 -0.21
N PRO A 47 0.83 11.32 -0.98
CA PRO A 47 1.31 12.59 -1.51
C PRO A 47 0.26 13.33 -2.32
N ASP A 48 0.24 14.66 -2.21
CA ASP A 48 -0.74 15.49 -2.90
C ASP A 48 -0.56 15.39 -4.42
N LYS A 49 -1.69 15.31 -5.15
CA LYS A 49 -1.75 15.19 -6.61
C LYS A 49 -1.14 13.90 -7.18
N GLU A 50 -0.91 12.89 -6.35
CA GLU A 50 -0.51 11.56 -6.79
C GLU A 50 -1.65 10.55 -6.62
N SER A 51 -1.80 9.67 -7.60
CA SER A 51 -2.80 8.60 -7.56
C SER A 51 -2.22 7.36 -6.89
N TRP A 52 -2.83 6.95 -5.78
CA TRP A 52 -2.43 5.80 -4.98
C TRP A 52 -3.64 4.93 -4.63
N ASN A 53 -3.47 3.61 -4.79
CA ASN A 53 -4.43 2.60 -4.38
C ASN A 53 -3.90 1.88 -3.15
N CYS A 54 -4.63 1.93 -2.03
CA CYS A 54 -4.18 1.34 -0.78
C CYS A 54 -5.15 0.27 -0.27
N PHE A 55 -4.57 -0.82 0.23
CA PHE A 55 -5.26 -1.94 0.88
C PHE A 55 -4.77 -2.06 2.31
N ALA A 56 -5.68 -2.25 3.26
CA ALA A 56 -5.41 -2.34 4.68
C ALA A 56 -5.98 -3.66 5.23
N LEU A 57 -5.12 -4.45 5.86
CA LEU A 57 -5.42 -5.78 6.40
C LEU A 57 -5.18 -5.77 7.92
N ASP A 58 -6.23 -6.00 8.71
CA ASP A 58 -6.06 -6.16 10.15
C ASP A 58 -5.65 -7.59 10.55
N SER A 59 -5.32 -7.74 11.84
CA SER A 59 -4.89 -9.01 12.42
C SER A 59 -5.97 -10.11 12.39
N ASN A 60 -7.22 -9.74 12.09
CA ASN A 60 -8.36 -10.64 11.96
C ASN A 60 -8.72 -10.90 10.48
N PHE A 61 -7.81 -10.60 9.56
CA PHE A 61 -8.01 -10.72 8.11
C PHE A 61 -9.13 -9.83 7.55
N GLY A 62 -9.49 -8.75 8.26
CA GLY A 62 -10.36 -7.70 7.74
C GLY A 62 -9.64 -6.90 6.67
N LEU A 63 -10.01 -7.08 5.40
CA LEU A 63 -9.48 -6.33 4.27
C LEU A 63 -10.35 -5.11 3.96
N LYS A 64 -9.73 -3.94 3.89
CA LYS A 64 -10.34 -2.68 3.44
C LYS A 64 -9.49 -2.04 2.35
N ALA A 65 -10.10 -1.22 1.50
CA ALA A 65 -9.40 -0.44 0.49
C ALA A 65 -9.79 1.03 0.61
N GLY A 66 -8.84 1.92 0.38
CA GLY A 66 -9.09 3.36 0.42
C GLY A 66 -7.90 4.19 0.90
N VAL A 67 -8.03 5.49 0.75
CA VAL A 67 -7.08 6.52 1.21
C VAL A 67 -7.84 7.50 2.12
N GLY A 68 -7.14 8.16 3.04
CA GLY A 68 -7.74 8.96 4.10
C GLY A 68 -8.10 8.09 5.30
N THR A 69 -9.24 8.38 5.94
CA THR A 69 -9.71 7.60 7.09
C THR A 69 -10.30 6.28 6.63
N VAL A 70 -9.72 5.17 7.08
CA VAL A 70 -10.18 3.81 6.79
C VAL A 70 -10.59 3.17 8.12
N GLY A 71 -11.87 2.81 8.23
CA GLY A 71 -12.46 2.28 9.45
C GLY A 71 -13.02 0.87 9.31
N GLY A 72 -13.55 0.37 10.42
CA GLY A 72 -14.14 -0.97 10.52
C GLY A 72 -13.14 -2.06 10.88
N PHE A 73 -12.00 -1.68 11.47
CA PHE A 73 -11.05 -2.61 12.08
C PHE A 73 -11.38 -2.87 13.54
N THR A 74 -10.86 -3.97 14.06
CA THR A 74 -10.91 -4.21 15.51
C THR A 74 -10.06 -3.17 16.24
N ARG A 75 -10.60 -2.55 17.30
CA ARG A 75 -9.90 -1.52 18.09
C ARG A 75 -8.56 -2.04 18.60
N GLY A 76 -7.51 -1.24 18.47
CA GLY A 76 -6.15 -1.60 18.88
C GLY A 76 -5.45 -2.71 18.07
N SER A 77 -6.10 -3.26 17.04
CA SER A 77 -5.49 -4.26 16.17
C SER A 77 -4.36 -3.67 15.34
N ASN A 78 -3.40 -4.52 14.95
CA ASN A 78 -2.36 -4.10 14.03
C ASN A 78 -2.90 -4.22 12.61
N VAL A 79 -2.87 -3.11 11.87
CA VAL A 79 -3.31 -3.03 10.49
C VAL A 79 -2.09 -2.83 9.60
N THR A 80 -1.90 -3.73 8.64
CA THR A 80 -0.85 -3.63 7.63
C THR A 80 -1.42 -3.05 6.35
N VAL A 81 -0.77 -2.02 5.82
CA VAL A 81 -1.21 -1.30 4.63
C VAL A 81 -0.23 -1.56 3.49
N PHE A 82 -0.79 -1.77 2.30
CA PHE A 82 -0.10 -1.92 1.03
C PHE A 82 -0.64 -0.87 0.07
N CYS A 83 0.21 0.05 -0.38
CA CYS A 83 -0.16 1.13 -1.30
C CYS A 83 0.61 0.99 -2.62
N PHE A 84 -0.09 1.18 -3.73
CA PHE A 84 0.44 1.14 -5.09
C PHE A 84 0.14 2.46 -5.79
N GLY A 85 1.18 3.18 -6.18
CA GLY A 85 1.11 4.45 -6.90
C GLY A 85 1.35 4.29 -8.39
N THR A 86 1.18 5.37 -9.14
CA THR A 86 1.55 5.45 -10.57
C THR A 86 2.95 6.02 -10.80
N THR A 87 3.69 6.35 -9.74
CA THR A 87 4.94 7.12 -9.80
C THR A 87 6.00 6.45 -8.93
N ALA A 88 7.27 6.38 -9.36
CA ALA A 88 8.31 5.66 -8.63
C ALA A 88 8.86 6.44 -7.41
N PRO A 89 9.00 5.85 -6.19
CA PRO A 89 8.64 4.48 -5.84
C PRO A 89 7.12 4.28 -5.81
N PHE A 90 6.65 3.33 -6.62
CA PHE A 90 5.22 3.06 -6.85
C PHE A 90 4.64 2.09 -5.82
N PHE A 91 5.42 1.70 -4.81
CA PHE A 91 5.00 0.75 -3.79
C PHE A 91 5.40 1.26 -2.41
N PHE A 92 4.47 1.14 -1.47
CA PHE A 92 4.70 1.40 -0.06
C PHE A 92 4.01 0.32 0.79
N THR A 93 4.68 -0.08 1.86
CA THR A 93 4.08 -0.92 2.90
C THR A 93 4.46 -0.41 4.28
N GLY A 94 3.53 -0.52 5.22
CA GLY A 94 3.74 -0.16 6.61
C GLY A 94 2.63 -0.74 7.49
N SER A 95 2.81 -0.65 8.80
CA SER A 95 1.81 -1.11 9.76
C SER A 95 1.55 -0.04 10.81
N VAL A 96 0.30 0.06 11.26
CA VAL A 96 -0.13 0.99 12.30
C VAL A 96 -1.19 0.33 13.17
N LYS A 97 -1.34 0.77 14.42
CA LYS A 97 -2.45 0.35 15.27
C LYS A 97 -3.72 1.10 14.90
N ALA A 98 -4.82 0.39 14.76
CA ALA A 98 -6.14 1.00 14.72
C ALA A 98 -6.41 1.69 16.06
N GLY A 99 -7.07 2.85 16.03
CA GLY A 99 -7.36 3.63 17.23
C GLY A 99 -8.12 2.80 18.28
N THR A 100 -7.87 3.09 19.55
CA THR A 100 -8.46 2.41 20.72
C THR A 100 -9.76 3.05 21.15
#